data_AF-A0A163YDL7-F1
#
_entry.id   AF-A0A163YDL7-F1
#
_cell.length_a   1.000
_cell.length_b   1.000
_cell.length_c   1.000
_cell.angle_alpha   90.00
_cell.angle_beta   90.00
_cell.angle_gamma   90.00
#
_symmetry.space_group_name_H-M   'P 1'
#
loop_
_entity.id
_entity.type
_entity.pdbx_description
1 polymer ?
#
loop_
_entity_poly.entity_id
_entity_poly.type
_entity_poly.pdbx_seq_one_letter_code
_entity_poly.pdbx_strand_id
1 'polypeptide(L)'
;MGSTAFYIEESPTVVVKVDDVLIQSRLVTNAEFKDFVADSGYVTTAERKDREGSVVFIGTEGPVPLNDWRKWWAWIPGANWCHPHGPESNLDQRLDHPVVHVSLHDARAYANWAGLALPHEPEWEWCARGGLDGATYTWGEQPNQGDTLFANTWQGDFPFNNQGAHGWKGTSPVGCFPANGYGLFDMAGNVWEWTESAWQDHPGVHCCCSGSEAGGDLKIIKGGSHLCSPQYCLRFRPAARSPQEASESTSHLGFRCISRNC
;
A
#
# COMPACT_ATOMS: atom_id res chain seq x y z
N MET A 1 -19.24 -2.03 -0.20
CA MET A 1 -17.93 -1.39 0.02
C MET A 1 -17.97 -0.62 1.32
N GLY A 2 -16.87 -0.58 2.08
CA GLY A 2 -16.76 0.10 3.38
C GLY A 2 -17.04 -0.81 4.59
N SER A 3 -17.04 -0.20 5.77
CA SER A 3 -17.34 -0.82 7.06
C SER A 3 -17.79 0.22 8.08
N THR A 4 -18.67 -0.18 8.99
CA THR A 4 -19.11 0.64 10.14
C THR A 4 -18.50 0.22 11.48
N ALA A 5 -17.58 -0.75 11.46
CA ALA A 5 -17.08 -1.40 12.68
C ALA A 5 -15.74 -0.84 13.19
N PHE A 6 -15.02 -0.05 12.37
CA PHE A 6 -13.63 0.34 12.67
C PHE A 6 -13.40 1.85 12.60
N TYR A 7 -12.95 2.37 11.46
CA TYR A 7 -12.62 3.78 11.30
C TYR A 7 -13.78 4.57 10.68
N ILE A 8 -13.90 5.85 11.04
CA ILE A 8 -15.02 6.70 10.60
C ILE A 8 -15.00 6.91 9.07
N GLU A 9 -13.81 7.01 8.48
CA GLU A 9 -13.61 7.15 7.04
C GLU A 9 -14.05 5.92 6.23
N GLU A 10 -14.23 4.75 6.86
CA GLU A 10 -14.73 3.54 6.19
C GLU A 10 -16.26 3.53 6.10
N SER A 11 -16.91 4.43 6.84
CA SER A 11 -18.36 4.58 6.90
C SER A 11 -18.87 5.69 5.97
N PRO A 12 -20.11 5.61 5.49
CA PRO A 12 -21.02 4.48 5.62
C PRO A 12 -20.65 3.32 4.68
N THR A 13 -21.21 2.14 4.92
CA THR A 13 -21.18 1.08 3.90
C THR A 13 -22.06 1.49 2.72
N VAL A 14 -21.51 1.41 1.51
CA VAL A 14 -22.19 1.78 0.26
C VAL A 14 -22.23 0.60 -0.70
N VAL A 15 -23.33 0.52 -1.46
CA VAL A 15 -23.46 -0.43 -2.58
C VAL A 15 -22.85 0.23 -3.81
N VAL A 16 -21.83 -0.40 -4.38
CA VAL A 16 -21.13 0.07 -5.58
C VAL A 16 -21.17 -1.05 -6.60
N LYS A 17 -21.58 -0.72 -7.84
CA LYS A 17 -21.45 -1.63 -8.97
C LYS A 17 -20.02 -1.53 -9.50
N VAL A 18 -19.34 -2.68 -9.59
CA VAL A 18 -18.01 -2.82 -10.20
C VAL A 18 -18.20 -3.69 -11.44
N ASP A 19 -17.76 -3.20 -12.59
CA ASP A 19 -17.78 -3.97 -13.83
C ASP A 19 -16.66 -5.03 -13.83
N ASP A 20 -16.64 -5.90 -14.84
CA ASP A 20 -15.61 -6.93 -14.95
C ASP A 20 -14.20 -6.30 -14.97
N VAL A 21 -13.34 -6.77 -14.06
CA VAL A 21 -11.98 -6.25 -13.87
C VAL A 21 -10.97 -7.37 -13.95
N LEU A 22 -9.93 -7.16 -14.78
CA LEU A 22 -8.75 -8.01 -14.83
C LEU A 22 -7.66 -7.34 -13.99
N ILE A 23 -7.36 -7.87 -12.82
CA ILE A 23 -6.36 -7.34 -11.89
C ILE A 23 -5.15 -8.27 -11.82
N GLN A 24 -3.95 -7.70 -11.71
CA GLN A 24 -2.75 -8.47 -11.45
C GLN A 24 -2.88 -9.22 -10.12
N SER A 25 -2.54 -10.51 -10.14
CA SER A 25 -2.62 -11.37 -8.95
C SER A 25 -1.66 -10.96 -7.85
N ARG A 26 -0.61 -10.21 -8.17
CA ARG A 26 0.44 -9.77 -7.26
C ARG A 26 0.82 -8.30 -7.50
N LEU A 27 1.51 -7.73 -6.53
CA LEU A 27 2.14 -6.42 -6.63
C LEU A 27 3.22 -6.40 -7.74
N VAL A 28 3.50 -5.20 -8.26
CA VAL A 28 4.64 -4.97 -9.16
C VAL A 28 5.94 -5.16 -8.37
N THR A 29 6.83 -5.97 -8.91
CA THR A 29 8.10 -6.32 -8.28
C THR A 29 9.22 -5.35 -8.65
N ASN A 30 10.29 -5.35 -7.86
CA ASN A 30 11.53 -4.64 -8.19
C ASN A 30 12.13 -5.07 -9.53
N ALA A 31 12.03 -6.36 -9.91
CA ALA A 31 12.48 -6.84 -11.21
C ALA A 31 11.71 -6.19 -12.36
N GLU A 32 10.38 -6.21 -12.30
CA GLU A 32 9.54 -5.62 -13.35
C GLU A 32 9.70 -4.10 -13.43
N PHE A 33 9.81 -3.43 -12.28
CA PHE A 33 10.04 -1.99 -12.25
C PHE A 33 11.43 -1.62 -12.80
N LYS A 34 12.44 -2.48 -12.56
CA LYS A 34 13.77 -2.33 -13.16
C LYS A 34 13.72 -2.45 -14.68
N ASP A 35 12.92 -3.38 -15.22
CA ASP A 35 12.74 -3.52 -16.67
C ASP A 35 12.10 -2.25 -17.28
N PHE A 36 11.08 -1.70 -16.62
CA PHE A 36 10.48 -0.41 -16.98
C PHE A 36 11.53 0.71 -17.02
N VAL A 37 12.29 0.89 -15.94
CA VAL A 37 13.32 1.94 -15.85
C VAL A 37 14.40 1.76 -16.91
N ALA A 38 14.82 0.51 -17.17
CA ALA A 38 15.84 0.20 -18.18
C ALA A 38 15.36 0.48 -19.61
N ASP A 39 14.09 0.19 -19.92
CA ASP A 39 13.52 0.39 -21.26
C ASP A 39 13.20 1.87 -21.53
N SER A 40 12.63 2.59 -20.56
CA SER A 40 12.14 3.95 -20.77
C SER A 40 13.10 5.04 -20.31
N GLY A 41 14.15 4.71 -19.55
CA GLY A 41 15.04 5.68 -18.89
C GLY A 41 14.32 6.54 -17.84
N TYR A 42 13.25 6.01 -17.23
CA TYR A 42 12.42 6.76 -16.29
C TYR A 42 13.17 7.10 -15.00
N VAL A 43 12.96 8.32 -14.49
CA VAL A 43 13.50 8.81 -13.21
C VAL A 43 12.34 9.04 -12.26
N THR A 44 12.30 8.27 -11.17
CA THR A 44 11.20 8.33 -10.19
C THR A 44 11.16 9.67 -9.48
N THR A 45 10.00 10.03 -8.93
CA THR A 45 9.85 11.26 -8.13
C THR A 45 10.87 11.35 -6.99
N ALA A 46 11.23 10.22 -6.35
CA ALA A 46 12.25 10.18 -5.29
C ALA A 46 13.68 10.49 -5.80
N GLU A 47 13.97 10.21 -7.07
CA GLU A 47 15.30 10.42 -7.68
C GLU A 47 15.49 11.81 -8.29
N ARG A 48 14.40 12.56 -8.53
CA ARG A 48 14.49 13.89 -9.17
C ARG A 48 15.22 14.89 -8.26
N LYS A 49 15.90 15.86 -8.88
CA LYS A 49 16.76 16.84 -8.21
C LYS A 49 16.03 17.78 -7.22
N ASP A 50 14.75 17.98 -7.42
CA ASP A 50 13.90 18.78 -6.51
C ASP A 50 13.47 17.98 -5.26
N ARG A 51 13.75 16.67 -5.24
CA ARG A 51 13.37 15.75 -4.17
C ARG A 51 14.61 15.10 -3.52
N GLU A 52 15.40 14.34 -4.29
CA GLU A 52 16.65 13.67 -3.88
C GLU A 52 16.52 12.80 -2.61
N GLY A 53 15.43 12.05 -2.50
CA GLY A 53 15.20 11.17 -1.36
C GLY A 53 13.75 10.76 -1.20
N SER A 54 13.50 10.04 -0.11
CA SER A 54 12.18 9.52 0.23
C SER A 54 12.05 9.29 1.74
N VAL A 55 10.83 9.06 2.21
CA VAL A 55 10.52 8.83 3.62
C VAL A 55 10.69 7.35 3.95
N VAL A 56 11.55 7.05 4.93
CA VAL A 56 11.94 5.69 5.32
C VAL A 56 11.54 5.43 6.77
N PHE A 57 11.00 4.24 7.03
CA PHE A 57 10.77 3.78 8.40
C PHE A 57 12.10 3.39 9.04
N ILE A 58 12.43 4.04 10.15
CA ILE A 58 13.68 3.82 10.89
C ILE A 58 13.46 3.09 12.23
N GLY A 59 12.20 2.91 12.64
CA GLY A 59 11.84 2.37 13.95
C GLY A 59 12.33 3.23 15.11
N THR A 60 12.32 2.67 16.32
CA THR A 60 12.88 3.32 17.52
C THR A 60 13.69 2.31 18.34
N GLU A 61 14.59 2.79 19.20
CA GLU A 61 15.37 1.93 20.11
C GLU A 61 14.52 1.30 21.23
N GLY A 62 13.36 1.88 21.51
CA GLY A 62 12.45 1.45 22.58
C GLY A 62 11.05 2.04 22.42
N PRO A 63 10.17 1.84 23.42
CA PRO A 63 8.79 2.30 23.36
C PRO A 63 8.71 3.83 23.32
N VAL A 64 7.85 4.35 22.45
CA VAL A 64 7.54 5.78 22.32
C VAL A 64 6.03 6.00 22.26
N PRO A 65 5.52 7.18 22.65
CA PRO A 65 4.14 7.56 22.40
C PRO A 65 3.79 7.47 20.90
N LEU A 66 2.70 6.79 20.57
CA LEU A 66 2.29 6.49 19.19
C LEU A 66 1.55 7.65 18.49
N ASN A 67 1.46 8.82 19.12
CA ASN A 67 0.79 10.00 18.59
C ASN A 67 1.70 10.91 17.76
N ASP A 68 3.00 10.59 17.65
CA ASP A 68 3.96 11.36 16.88
C ASP A 68 4.78 10.46 15.94
N TRP A 69 4.29 10.35 14.71
CA TRP A 69 4.86 9.46 13.69
C TRP A 69 6.29 9.82 13.26
N ARG A 70 6.71 11.07 13.51
CA ARG A 70 8.05 11.57 13.17
C ARG A 70 9.17 10.88 13.97
N LYS A 71 8.81 10.13 15.02
CA LYS A 71 9.79 9.38 15.84
C LYS A 71 10.32 8.12 15.17
N TRP A 72 9.59 7.56 14.22
CA TRP A 72 9.98 6.32 13.52
C TRP A 72 9.99 6.44 11.99
N TRP A 73 9.74 7.64 11.47
CA TRP A 73 9.84 7.97 10.05
C TRP A 73 10.84 9.11 9.88
N ALA A 74 11.75 8.96 8.92
CA ALA A 74 12.73 9.97 8.59
C ALA A 74 12.78 10.20 7.07
N TRP A 75 13.01 11.45 6.69
CA TRP A 75 13.46 11.77 5.34
C TRP A 75 14.91 11.31 5.18
N ILE A 76 15.16 10.40 4.23
CA ILE A 76 16.51 9.89 3.96
C ILE A 76 16.95 10.37 2.56
N PRO A 77 17.94 11.27 2.47
CA PRO A 77 18.52 11.67 1.20
C PRO A 77 19.02 10.47 0.40
N GLY A 78 18.70 10.44 -0.89
CA GLY A 78 19.05 9.34 -1.80
C GLY A 78 18.32 8.01 -1.56
N ALA A 79 17.35 7.95 -0.64
CA ALA A 79 16.44 6.81 -0.57
C ALA A 79 15.47 6.84 -1.76
N ASN A 80 15.38 5.73 -2.48
CA ASN A 80 14.53 5.56 -3.65
C ASN A 80 14.23 4.07 -3.88
N TRP A 81 13.61 3.73 -5.01
CA TRP A 81 13.18 2.36 -5.30
C TRP A 81 14.34 1.36 -5.36
N CYS A 82 15.54 1.75 -5.83
CA CYS A 82 16.71 0.89 -5.92
C CYS A 82 17.62 0.96 -4.68
N HIS A 83 17.43 1.97 -3.83
CA HIS A 83 18.13 2.22 -2.57
C HIS A 83 17.12 2.45 -1.41
N PRO A 84 16.32 1.44 -1.02
CA PRO A 84 15.14 1.63 -0.15
C PRO A 84 15.44 2.03 1.31
N HIS A 85 16.68 1.94 1.75
CA HIS A 85 17.11 2.40 3.09
C HIS A 85 18.16 3.52 3.03
N GLY A 86 18.29 4.17 1.86
CA GLY A 86 19.29 5.20 1.60
C GLY A 86 20.44 4.72 0.71
N PRO A 87 21.41 5.59 0.39
CA PRO A 87 22.37 5.40 -0.71
C PRO A 87 23.22 4.12 -0.63
N GLU A 88 23.49 3.65 0.58
CA GLU A 88 24.30 2.44 0.83
C GLU A 88 23.48 1.14 0.74
N SER A 89 22.16 1.23 0.69
CA SER A 89 21.28 0.06 0.51
C SER A 89 21.15 -0.31 -0.95
N ASN A 90 20.63 -1.51 -1.25
CA ASN A 90 20.41 -1.96 -2.62
C ASN A 90 19.25 -2.96 -2.68
N LEU A 91 19.06 -3.58 -3.84
CA LEU A 91 18.03 -4.60 -4.09
C LEU A 91 18.53 -6.05 -3.98
N ASP A 92 19.66 -6.28 -3.30
CA ASP A 92 20.22 -7.63 -3.17
C ASP A 92 19.19 -8.58 -2.55
N GLN A 93 18.93 -9.68 -3.26
CA GLN A 93 17.93 -10.70 -2.88
C GLN A 93 16.50 -10.16 -2.72
N ARG A 94 16.15 -9.04 -3.35
CA ARG A 94 14.84 -8.39 -3.26
C ARG A 94 14.18 -8.09 -4.61
N LEU A 95 14.65 -8.75 -5.68
CA LEU A 95 14.08 -8.54 -7.02
C LEU A 95 12.62 -9.01 -7.14
N ASP A 96 12.21 -9.99 -6.33
CA ASP A 96 10.85 -10.52 -6.21
C ASP A 96 10.03 -9.87 -5.09
N HIS A 97 10.59 -8.89 -4.38
CA HIS A 97 9.83 -8.06 -3.44
C HIS A 97 9.07 -6.96 -4.19
N PRO A 98 7.99 -6.42 -3.61
CA PRO A 98 7.28 -5.29 -4.20
C PRO A 98 8.19 -4.07 -4.31
N VAL A 99 8.04 -3.33 -5.41
CA VAL A 99 8.68 -2.02 -5.55
C VAL A 99 8.06 -1.03 -4.55
N VAL A 100 8.93 -0.24 -3.91
CA VAL A 100 8.56 0.82 -2.95
C VAL A 100 9.24 2.13 -3.33
N HIS A 101 9.00 3.21 -2.56
CA HIS A 101 9.49 4.56 -2.90
C HIS A 101 9.01 5.05 -4.27
N VAL A 102 7.81 4.63 -4.66
CA VAL A 102 7.14 5.05 -5.88
C VAL A 102 5.96 5.93 -5.52
N SER A 103 5.93 7.13 -6.10
CA SER A 103 4.78 8.03 -6.03
C SER A 103 3.65 7.53 -6.94
N LEU A 104 2.47 8.13 -6.84
CA LEU A 104 1.38 7.83 -7.78
C LEU A 104 1.79 8.12 -9.23
N HIS A 105 2.59 9.16 -9.45
CA HIS A 105 3.08 9.51 -10.78
C HIS A 105 3.98 8.42 -11.36
N ASP A 106 4.82 7.80 -10.53
CA ASP A 106 5.70 6.70 -10.92
C ASP A 106 4.89 5.43 -11.23
N ALA A 107 3.90 5.13 -10.39
CA ALA A 107 2.99 4.01 -10.59
C ALA A 107 2.17 4.16 -11.89
N ARG A 108 1.67 5.37 -12.18
CA ARG A 108 0.99 5.69 -13.45
C ARG A 108 1.91 5.55 -14.66
N ALA A 109 3.15 6.04 -14.56
CA ALA A 109 4.12 5.95 -15.65
C ALA A 109 4.42 4.49 -15.99
N TYR A 110 4.65 3.65 -14.97
CA TYR A 110 4.82 2.21 -15.13
C TYR A 110 3.57 1.57 -15.76
N ALA A 111 2.38 1.85 -15.21
CA ALA A 111 1.14 1.24 -15.70
C ALA A 111 0.91 1.57 -17.19
N ASN A 112 1.12 2.82 -17.59
CA ASN A 112 1.01 3.25 -18.99
C ASN A 112 2.03 2.55 -19.88
N TRP A 113 3.29 2.43 -19.44
CA TRP A 113 4.32 1.70 -20.17
C TRP A 113 3.95 0.22 -20.38
N ALA A 114 3.38 -0.42 -19.35
CA ALA A 114 2.93 -1.81 -19.41
C ALA A 114 1.61 -2.01 -20.19
N GLY A 115 0.97 -0.93 -20.69
CA GLY A 115 -0.35 -1.01 -21.32
C GLY A 115 -1.49 -1.34 -20.35
N LEU A 116 -1.32 -1.00 -19.07
CA LEU A 116 -2.24 -1.25 -17.96
C LEU A 116 -2.72 0.07 -17.34
N ALA A 117 -3.52 -0.03 -16.28
CA ALA A 117 -3.95 1.10 -15.46
C ALA A 117 -3.83 0.77 -13.97
N LEU A 118 -3.95 1.78 -13.11
CA LEU A 118 -4.14 1.59 -11.68
C LEU A 118 -5.65 1.35 -11.37
N PRO A 119 -5.95 0.55 -10.33
CA PRO A 119 -7.33 0.36 -9.89
C PRO A 119 -7.90 1.63 -9.26
N HIS A 120 -9.22 1.80 -9.36
CA HIS A 120 -9.96 2.66 -8.45
C HIS A 120 -10.21 1.92 -7.13
N GLU A 121 -10.47 2.66 -6.04
CA GLU A 121 -10.73 2.08 -4.73
C GLU A 121 -11.83 0.99 -4.75
N PRO A 122 -13.00 1.17 -5.38
CA PRO A 122 -14.04 0.15 -5.36
C PRO A 122 -13.62 -1.14 -6.07
N GLU A 123 -12.85 -1.04 -7.17
CA GLU A 123 -12.31 -2.18 -7.91
C GLU A 123 -11.33 -2.95 -7.02
N TRP A 124 -10.42 -2.21 -6.37
CA TRP A 124 -9.44 -2.79 -5.46
C TRP A 124 -10.12 -3.49 -4.28
N GLU A 125 -11.07 -2.85 -3.62
CA GLU A 125 -11.74 -3.44 -2.44
C GLU A 125 -12.59 -4.65 -2.82
N TRP A 126 -13.29 -4.60 -3.96
CA TRP A 126 -14.03 -5.75 -4.48
C TRP A 126 -13.11 -6.95 -4.70
N CYS A 127 -11.97 -6.71 -5.34
CA CYS A 127 -10.95 -7.73 -5.55
C CYS A 127 -10.36 -8.24 -4.23
N ALA A 128 -10.09 -7.35 -3.27
CA ALA A 128 -9.51 -7.68 -1.96
C ALA A 128 -10.41 -8.61 -1.14
N ARG A 129 -11.73 -8.39 -1.21
CA ARG A 129 -12.73 -9.24 -0.54
C ARG A 129 -12.77 -10.67 -1.06
N GLY A 130 -12.29 -10.94 -2.28
CA GLY A 130 -12.07 -12.31 -2.75
C GLY A 130 -13.31 -13.20 -2.75
N GLY A 131 -14.50 -12.62 -2.99
CA GLY A 131 -15.79 -13.33 -2.97
C GLY A 131 -16.47 -13.41 -1.59
N LEU A 132 -15.86 -12.84 -0.55
CA LEU A 132 -16.45 -12.75 0.79
C LEU A 132 -17.34 -11.51 0.91
N ASP A 133 -18.58 -11.69 1.34
CA ASP A 133 -19.49 -10.59 1.63
C ASP A 133 -19.25 -10.06 3.05
N GLY A 134 -18.92 -8.77 3.16
CA GLY A 134 -18.79 -8.08 4.46
C GLY A 134 -17.60 -8.47 5.35
N ALA A 135 -16.78 -9.45 4.97
CA ALA A 135 -15.71 -9.97 5.84
C ALA A 135 -14.70 -8.91 6.29
N THR A 136 -14.22 -9.04 7.54
CA THR A 136 -13.25 -8.11 8.15
C THR A 136 -11.88 -8.12 7.44
N TYR A 137 -11.37 -9.30 7.10
CA TYR A 137 -10.08 -9.49 6.41
C TYR A 137 -10.28 -10.12 5.03
N THR A 138 -9.23 -10.12 4.21
CA THR A 138 -9.25 -10.73 2.85
C THR A 138 -9.43 -12.26 2.90
N TRP A 139 -9.26 -12.88 4.06
CA TRP A 139 -9.37 -14.31 4.32
C TRP A 139 -10.52 -14.71 5.28
N GLY A 140 -11.34 -13.75 5.74
CA GLY A 140 -12.45 -14.01 6.66
C GLY A 140 -12.49 -13.09 7.89
N GLU A 141 -13.08 -13.56 8.99
CA GLU A 141 -13.31 -12.74 10.19
C GLU A 141 -12.18 -12.81 11.21
N GLN A 142 -11.43 -13.90 11.25
CA GLN A 142 -10.43 -14.11 12.29
C GLN A 142 -9.13 -13.40 11.92
N PRO A 143 -8.54 -12.62 12.85
CA PRO A 143 -7.22 -12.04 12.62
C PRO A 143 -6.16 -13.15 12.50
N ASN A 144 -4.95 -12.78 12.09
CA ASN A 144 -3.77 -13.61 12.27
C ASN A 144 -3.67 -14.12 13.72
N GLN A 145 -3.43 -15.41 13.92
CA GLN A 145 -3.34 -16.03 15.25
C GLN A 145 -2.09 -16.91 15.37
N GLY A 146 -1.25 -16.62 16.36
CA GLY A 146 0.00 -17.34 16.59
C GLY A 146 0.86 -17.37 15.31
N ASP A 147 1.28 -18.57 14.91
CA ASP A 147 2.07 -18.79 13.70
C ASP A 147 1.23 -18.88 12.42
N THR A 148 -0.09 -18.82 12.51
CA THR A 148 -0.97 -18.81 11.32
C THR A 148 -1.16 -17.38 10.84
N LEU A 149 -0.28 -16.96 9.92
CA LEU A 149 -0.28 -15.63 9.33
C LEU A 149 -0.78 -15.70 7.88
N PHE A 150 -1.74 -14.85 7.54
CA PHE A 150 -2.30 -14.72 6.19
C PHE A 150 -1.80 -13.47 5.45
N ALA A 151 -1.01 -12.64 6.12
CA ALA A 151 -0.48 -11.39 5.58
C ALA A 151 0.84 -11.01 6.27
N ASN A 152 1.70 -10.32 5.54
CA ASN A 152 2.87 -9.67 6.10
C ASN A 152 2.46 -8.38 6.81
N THR A 153 2.25 -8.43 8.12
CA THR A 153 2.00 -7.28 9.01
C THR A 153 3.10 -7.20 10.08
N TRP A 154 3.04 -6.29 11.05
CA TRP A 154 3.99 -6.21 12.16
C TRP A 154 3.68 -7.23 13.27
N GLN A 155 4.71 -7.84 13.86
CA GLN A 155 4.60 -8.80 14.96
C GLN A 155 5.44 -8.30 16.14
N GLY A 156 4.82 -8.19 17.32
CA GLY A 156 5.44 -7.60 18.49
C GLY A 156 5.04 -6.14 18.70
N ASP A 157 5.90 -5.39 19.37
CA ASP A 157 5.59 -4.06 19.89
C ASP A 157 6.07 -2.97 18.95
N PHE A 158 5.11 -2.32 18.29
CA PHE A 158 5.40 -1.21 17.38
C PHE A 158 5.85 0.03 18.19
N PRO A 159 6.84 0.83 17.74
CA PRO A 159 7.65 0.72 16.52
C PRO A 159 9.07 0.19 16.73
N PHE A 160 9.37 -0.52 17.83
CA PHE A 160 10.74 -0.87 18.22
C PHE A 160 11.05 -2.37 18.19
N ASN A 161 10.04 -3.24 18.32
CA ASN A 161 10.21 -4.69 18.43
C ASN A 161 9.40 -5.40 17.34
N ASN A 162 10.00 -5.57 16.15
CA ASN A 162 9.44 -6.38 15.08
C ASN A 162 10.05 -7.80 15.09
N GLN A 163 9.23 -8.80 15.45
CA GLN A 163 9.56 -10.22 15.40
C GLN A 163 9.51 -10.77 13.97
N GLY A 164 8.78 -10.09 13.08
CA GLY A 164 8.66 -10.40 11.66
C GLY A 164 7.62 -11.48 11.34
N ALA A 165 6.90 -11.28 10.23
CA ALA A 165 5.90 -12.22 9.76
C ALA A 165 6.61 -13.39 9.08
N HIS A 166 6.69 -14.55 9.72
CA HIS A 166 7.58 -15.64 9.29
C HIS A 166 9.04 -15.19 9.08
N GLY A 167 9.50 -14.26 9.92
CA GLY A 167 10.86 -13.69 9.85
C GLY A 167 11.00 -12.45 8.97
N TRP A 168 9.97 -12.06 8.22
CA TRP A 168 9.98 -10.83 7.42
C TRP A 168 9.72 -9.60 8.30
N LYS A 169 10.78 -8.82 8.58
CA LYS A 169 10.69 -7.55 9.34
C LYS A 169 10.42 -6.31 8.46
N GLY A 170 10.47 -6.50 7.14
CA GLY A 170 10.19 -5.50 6.12
C GLY A 170 9.21 -6.08 5.10
N THR A 171 9.36 -5.70 3.84
CA THR A 171 8.65 -6.39 2.76
C THR A 171 9.05 -7.88 2.68
N SER A 172 8.15 -8.68 2.16
CA SER A 172 8.36 -10.09 1.77
C SER A 172 8.28 -10.22 0.24
N PRO A 173 8.79 -11.31 -0.35
CA PRO A 173 8.51 -11.65 -1.74
C PRO A 173 7.00 -11.63 -2.00
N VAL A 174 6.61 -11.14 -3.18
CA VAL A 174 5.20 -11.10 -3.57
C VAL A 174 4.63 -12.52 -3.63
N GLY A 175 3.44 -12.73 -3.07
CA GLY A 175 2.82 -14.05 -3.02
C GLY A 175 3.37 -15.01 -1.95
N CYS A 176 4.15 -14.50 -0.98
CA CYS A 176 4.66 -15.32 0.13
C CYS A 176 3.54 -15.85 1.05
N PHE A 177 2.43 -15.11 1.18
CA PHE A 177 1.28 -15.47 2.02
C PHE A 177 0.12 -16.00 1.15
N PRO A 178 -0.85 -16.74 1.73
CA PRO A 178 -1.96 -17.31 0.96
C PRO A 178 -2.75 -16.26 0.17
N ALA A 179 -3.16 -16.62 -1.06
CA ALA A 179 -4.07 -15.81 -1.85
C ALA A 179 -5.50 -15.80 -1.25
N ASN A 180 -6.25 -14.74 -1.55
CA ASN A 180 -7.69 -14.70 -1.26
C ASN A 180 -8.50 -15.59 -2.23
N GLY A 181 -9.83 -15.60 -2.08
CA GLY A 181 -10.71 -16.46 -2.90
C GLY A 181 -10.70 -16.21 -4.42
N TYR A 182 -10.09 -15.11 -4.89
CA TYR A 182 -9.88 -14.83 -6.32
C TYR A 182 -8.46 -15.14 -6.81
N GLY A 183 -7.60 -15.72 -5.97
CA GLY A 183 -6.20 -15.98 -6.33
C GLY A 183 -5.32 -14.73 -6.30
N LEU A 184 -5.73 -13.69 -5.57
CA LEU A 184 -4.96 -12.46 -5.40
C LEU A 184 -4.14 -12.52 -4.11
N PHE A 185 -2.85 -12.25 -4.24
CA PHE A 185 -1.88 -12.23 -3.17
C PHE A 185 -1.69 -10.83 -2.61
N ASP A 186 -1.25 -10.74 -1.35
CA ASP A 186 -0.85 -9.50 -0.69
C ASP A 186 -1.91 -8.38 -0.72
N MET A 187 -3.19 -8.72 -0.83
CA MET A 187 -4.30 -7.75 -0.73
C MET A 187 -4.44 -7.18 0.71
N ALA A 188 -3.64 -7.67 1.65
CA ALA A 188 -3.52 -7.17 3.01
C ALA A 188 -2.05 -7.28 3.44
N GLY A 189 -1.49 -6.20 3.97
CA GLY A 189 -0.09 -6.14 4.40
C GLY A 189 0.90 -6.07 3.24
N ASN A 190 2.15 -6.45 3.52
CA ASN A 190 3.33 -6.27 2.68
C ASN A 190 3.62 -4.79 2.38
N VAL A 191 2.93 -4.18 1.42
CA VAL A 191 3.01 -2.74 1.15
C VAL A 191 1.62 -2.17 0.90
N TRP A 192 1.45 -0.89 1.23
CA TRP A 192 0.29 -0.14 0.80
C TRP A 192 0.21 -0.10 -0.73
N GLU A 193 -0.99 0.06 -1.25
CA GLU A 193 -1.22 0.10 -2.69
C GLU A 193 -1.90 1.39 -3.13
N TRP A 194 -1.33 2.01 -4.16
CA TRP A 194 -1.94 3.15 -4.84
C TRP A 194 -3.25 2.80 -5.56
N THR A 195 -4.21 3.72 -5.48
CA THR A 195 -5.42 3.73 -6.32
C THR A 195 -5.58 5.10 -7.01
N GLU A 196 -6.36 5.17 -8.08
CA GLU A 196 -6.67 6.42 -8.79
C GLU A 196 -7.67 7.32 -8.05
N SER A 197 -8.40 6.76 -7.09
CA SER A 197 -9.49 7.45 -6.41
C SER A 197 -8.97 8.61 -5.55
N ALA A 198 -9.55 9.80 -5.75
CA ALA A 198 -9.28 10.96 -4.91
C ALA A 198 -9.78 10.74 -3.48
N TRP A 199 -9.04 11.25 -2.50
CA TRP A 199 -9.49 11.21 -1.12
C TRP A 199 -10.69 12.16 -0.92
N GLN A 200 -11.69 11.67 -0.20
CA GLN A 200 -12.83 12.44 0.30
C GLN A 200 -13.07 12.00 1.74
N ASP A 201 -13.22 12.95 2.66
CA ASP A 201 -13.39 12.67 4.10
C ASP A 201 -14.70 11.91 4.40
N HIS A 202 -15.69 12.00 3.50
CA HIS A 202 -17.00 11.35 3.64
C HIS A 202 -17.47 10.72 2.31
N PRO A 203 -17.26 9.40 2.10
CA PRO A 203 -17.73 8.74 0.89
C PRO A 203 -19.26 8.79 0.78
N GLY A 204 -19.79 9.35 -0.32
CA GLY A 204 -21.23 9.39 -0.62
C GLY A 204 -21.96 10.69 -0.30
N VAL A 205 -21.29 11.71 0.27
CA VAL A 205 -21.86 13.05 0.38
C VAL A 205 -21.50 13.86 -0.87
N HIS A 206 -22.36 13.80 -1.89
CA HIS A 206 -22.28 14.68 -3.05
C HIS A 206 -22.78 16.08 -2.65
N CYS A 207 -22.02 16.79 -1.82
CA CYS A 207 -22.33 18.17 -1.49
C CYS A 207 -21.66 19.08 -2.51
N CYS A 208 -22.45 19.92 -3.19
CA CYS A 208 -22.02 20.98 -4.10
C CYS A 208 -21.09 22.03 -3.43
N CYS A 209 -20.73 21.83 -2.16
CA CYS A 209 -19.92 22.70 -1.32
C CYS A 209 -18.85 21.95 -0.51
N SER A 210 -18.57 20.65 -0.75
CA SER A 210 -17.43 19.96 -0.11
C SER A 210 -16.13 20.27 -0.83
N GLY A 211 -15.71 21.53 -0.79
CA GLY A 211 -14.31 21.87 -0.93
C GLY A 211 -13.64 21.53 0.39
N SER A 212 -12.86 20.44 0.44
CA SER A 212 -11.87 20.32 1.49
C SER A 212 -10.77 21.33 1.18
N GLU A 213 -10.72 22.40 1.96
CA GLU A 213 -9.66 23.40 1.98
C GLU A 213 -8.34 22.82 2.55
N ALA A 214 -7.92 21.66 2.05
CA ALA A 214 -6.57 21.12 2.25
C ALA A 214 -5.95 20.96 0.86
N GLY A 215 -5.25 22.00 0.41
CA GLY A 215 -4.74 22.14 -0.96
C GLY A 215 -3.62 21.16 -1.34
N GLY A 216 -3.94 19.87 -1.46
CA GLY A 216 -3.04 18.83 -1.97
C GLY A 216 -3.78 17.76 -2.78
N ASP A 217 -3.11 17.17 -3.79
CA ASP A 217 -3.64 16.06 -4.59
C ASP A 217 -3.61 14.74 -3.79
N LEU A 218 -4.50 14.62 -2.80
CA LEU A 218 -4.62 13.43 -1.96
C LEU A 218 -5.35 12.31 -2.70
N LYS A 219 -4.75 11.11 -2.74
CA LYS A 219 -5.38 9.87 -3.20
C LYS A 219 -5.59 8.88 -2.07
N ILE A 220 -6.40 7.88 -2.37
CA ILE A 220 -6.67 6.76 -1.50
C ILE A 220 -5.60 5.69 -1.72
N ILE A 221 -4.97 5.26 -0.64
CA ILE A 221 -4.18 4.02 -0.58
C ILE A 221 -4.93 2.95 0.21
N LYS A 222 -4.74 1.68 -0.16
CA LYS A 222 -5.46 0.52 0.40
C LYS A 222 -4.49 -0.60 0.84
N GLY A 223 -4.98 -1.51 1.68
CA GLY A 223 -4.31 -2.78 2.00
C GLY A 223 -3.39 -2.80 3.22
N GLY A 224 -2.94 -1.65 3.73
CA GLY A 224 -1.97 -1.65 4.83
C GLY A 224 -0.58 -2.11 4.37
N SER A 225 0.35 -2.28 5.30
CA SER A 225 1.73 -2.71 4.99
C SER A 225 2.28 -3.63 6.07
N HIS A 226 3.51 -4.12 5.87
CA HIS A 226 4.31 -4.83 6.87
C HIS A 226 4.53 -4.04 8.18
N LEU A 227 4.27 -2.72 8.19
CA LEU A 227 4.35 -1.88 9.39
C LEU A 227 3.02 -1.78 10.15
N CYS A 228 1.92 -2.31 9.60
CA CYS A 228 0.63 -2.26 10.27
C CYS A 228 0.58 -3.25 11.44
N SER A 229 0.05 -2.80 12.58
CA SER A 229 -0.11 -3.58 13.81
C SER A 229 -1.49 -3.31 14.39
N PRO A 230 -2.17 -4.31 15.00
CA PRO A 230 -3.40 -4.07 15.75
C PRO A 230 -3.28 -2.97 16.82
N GLN A 231 -2.08 -2.72 17.35
CA GLN A 231 -1.83 -1.70 18.38
C GLN A 231 -1.83 -0.25 17.85
N TYR A 232 -1.55 -0.06 16.55
CA TYR A 232 -1.29 1.26 15.97
C TYR A 232 -2.09 1.52 14.70
N CYS A 233 -2.08 0.58 13.77
CA CYS A 233 -2.67 0.73 12.44
C CYS A 233 -3.33 -0.58 12.01
N LEU A 234 -4.64 -0.70 12.21
CA LEU A 234 -5.46 -1.84 11.80
C LEU A 234 -6.03 -1.62 10.39
N ARG A 235 -5.20 -1.14 9.45
CA ARG A 235 -5.60 -0.85 8.07
C ARG A 235 -5.25 -1.94 7.04
N PHE A 236 -4.84 -3.12 7.51
CA PHE A 236 -4.68 -4.33 6.67
C PHE A 236 -6.01 -5.06 6.43
N ARG A 237 -7.08 -4.30 6.18
CA ARG A 237 -8.44 -4.79 5.95
C ARG A 237 -8.96 -4.26 4.62
N PRO A 238 -9.80 -5.00 3.88
CA PRO A 238 -10.34 -4.54 2.60
C PRO A 238 -11.02 -3.16 2.67
N ALA A 239 -11.83 -2.95 3.71
CA ALA A 239 -12.57 -1.70 3.92
C ALA A 239 -11.67 -0.51 4.29
N ALA A 240 -10.50 -0.77 4.89
CA ALA A 240 -9.62 0.28 5.35
C ALA A 240 -9.04 1.10 4.21
N ARG A 241 -8.84 2.38 4.48
CA ARG A 241 -8.37 3.38 3.53
C ARG A 241 -7.55 4.43 4.27
N SER A 242 -6.61 5.06 3.57
CA SER A 242 -5.82 6.16 4.09
C SER A 242 -5.59 7.21 3.01
N PRO A 243 -5.56 8.51 3.33
CA PRO A 243 -5.10 9.54 2.40
C PRO A 243 -3.58 9.45 2.24
N GLN A 244 -3.10 9.72 1.04
CA GLN A 244 -1.68 9.93 0.74
C GLN A 244 -1.55 10.97 -0.38
N GLU A 245 -0.61 11.90 -0.26
CA GLU A 245 -0.34 12.89 -1.30
C GLU A 245 0.30 12.22 -2.53
N ALA A 246 -0.24 12.47 -3.73
CA ALA A 246 0.16 11.81 -4.98
C ALA A 246 1.65 11.96 -5.32
N SER A 247 2.29 13.02 -4.85
CA SER A 247 3.71 13.34 -5.07
C SER A 247 4.65 12.64 -4.08
N GLU A 248 4.12 12.10 -2.99
CA GLU A 248 4.91 11.50 -1.91
C GLU A 248 5.25 10.03 -2.21
N SER A 249 6.37 9.58 -1.66
CA SER A 249 6.83 8.19 -1.74
C SER A 249 7.38 7.75 -0.40
N THR A 250 7.22 6.47 -0.06
CA THR A 250 7.63 5.94 1.24
C THR A 250 8.12 4.48 1.14
N SER A 251 8.85 4.00 2.15
CA SER A 251 9.44 2.65 2.18
C SER A 251 8.43 1.50 2.36
N HIS A 252 7.13 1.79 2.36
CA HIS A 252 6.08 0.78 2.55
C HIS A 252 4.90 0.93 1.58
N LEU A 253 5.07 1.69 0.49
CA LEU A 253 4.02 2.02 -0.46
C LEU A 253 4.47 1.64 -1.87
N GLY A 254 3.68 0.77 -2.49
CA GLY A 254 3.85 0.27 -3.86
C GLY A 254 2.52 0.30 -4.60
N PHE A 255 2.35 -0.61 -5.56
CA PHE A 255 1.12 -0.69 -6.36
C PHE A 255 0.99 -2.03 -7.11
N ARG A 256 -0.21 -2.28 -7.62
CA ARG A 256 -0.52 -3.27 -8.65
C ARG A 256 -1.34 -2.64 -9.76
N CYS A 257 -1.40 -3.30 -10.91
CA CYS A 257 -2.14 -2.81 -12.07
C CYS A 257 -3.34 -3.68 -12.43
N ILE A 258 -4.19 -3.13 -13.28
CA ILE A 258 -5.35 -3.78 -13.90
C ILE A 258 -5.32 -3.55 -15.42
N SER A 259 -5.96 -4.43 -16.18
CA SER A 259 -6.25 -4.20 -17.60
C SER A 259 -7.60 -3.49 -17.74
N ARG A 260 -7.64 -2.47 -18.62
CA ARG A 260 -8.89 -1.83 -19.07
C ARG A 260 -9.41 -2.41 -20.39
N ASN A 261 -8.61 -3.26 -21.05
CA ASN A 261 -9.00 -3.96 -22.25
C ASN A 261 -9.60 -5.30 -21.81
N CYS A 262 -10.93 -5.36 -21.80
CA CYS A 262 -11.74 -6.55 -21.60
C CYS A 262 -12.43 -6.90 -22.93
#